data_AF-A0A7C4V637-F1
#
_entry.id   AF-A0A7C4V637-F1
#
_cell.length_a   1.000
_cell.length_b   1.000
_cell.length_c   1.000
_cell.angle_alpha   90.00
_cell.angle_beta   90.00
_cell.angle_gamma   90.00
#
_symmetry.space_group_name_H-M   'P 1'
#
loop_
_entity.id
_entity.type
_entity.pdbx_description
1 polymer ?
#
loop_
_entity_poly.entity_id
_entity_poly.type
_entity_poly.pdbx_seq_one_letter_code
_entity_poly.pdbx_strand_id
1 'polypeptide(L)'
;MTLLIRSARPEDKPAVLELTRDIWEGHDYLPRVFDAWVQDPAGHFYVVEVDGKLAGLGRVSFPDPDEAWLEGGRVHPEYQGLGLASVLFAYQMFVVRRSGVTVARFCTASDNAPVHHLAKVHGFRRLADGLLWEAPAGGTFEARRLDAGEIPTAWEFIWESPWYRLTGGLLCEGWVW
;
A
#
# COMPACT_ATOMS: atom_id res chain seq x y z
N MET A 1 28.54 -7.78 -2.98
CA MET A 1 27.10 -7.47 -2.87
C MET A 1 26.94 -6.28 -1.95
N THR A 2 26.66 -5.13 -2.53
CA THR A 2 26.35 -3.89 -1.83
C THR A 2 24.84 -3.71 -1.84
N LEU A 3 24.23 -3.53 -0.68
CA LEU A 3 22.80 -3.25 -0.53
C LEU A 3 22.63 -1.80 -0.09
N LEU A 4 21.85 -1.03 -0.84
CA LEU A 4 21.54 0.36 -0.54
C LEU A 4 20.02 0.58 -0.52
N ILE A 5 19.52 1.20 0.54
CA ILE A 5 18.14 1.70 0.59
C ILE A 5 18.18 3.22 0.51
N ARG A 6 17.38 3.79 -0.40
CA ARG A 6 17.30 5.25 -0.60
C ARG A 6 15.89 5.66 -1.03
N SER A 7 15.58 6.95 -0.88
CA SER A 7 14.37 7.52 -1.48
C SER A 7 14.34 7.26 -2.99
N ALA A 8 13.15 6.95 -3.49
CA ALA A 8 12.87 6.85 -4.90
C ALA A 8 13.04 8.23 -5.56
N ARG A 9 13.45 8.24 -6.81
CA ARG A 9 13.69 9.45 -7.61
C ARG A 9 13.01 9.32 -8.97
N PRO A 10 12.71 10.43 -9.66
CA PRO A 10 12.07 10.37 -10.97
C PRO A 10 12.82 9.48 -11.98
N GLU A 11 14.15 9.40 -11.87
CA GLU A 11 15.01 8.60 -12.73
C GLU A 11 14.85 7.08 -12.52
N ASP A 12 14.23 6.65 -11.42
CA ASP A 12 13.97 5.22 -11.14
C ASP A 12 12.83 4.67 -11.99
N LYS A 13 12.01 5.54 -12.61
CA LYS A 13 10.80 5.15 -13.33
C LYS A 13 11.03 4.03 -14.35
N PRO A 14 12.04 4.07 -15.24
CA PRO A 14 12.24 3.01 -16.22
C PRO A 14 12.48 1.64 -15.57
N ALA A 15 13.26 1.59 -14.49
CA ALA A 15 13.54 0.36 -13.77
C ALA A 15 12.31 -0.15 -12.98
N VAL A 16 11.48 0.75 -12.46
CA VAL A 16 10.20 0.37 -11.84
C VAL A 16 9.22 -0.19 -12.88
N LEU A 17 9.12 0.45 -14.06
CA LEU A 17 8.27 -0.06 -15.15
C LEU A 17 8.72 -1.44 -15.63
N GLU A 18 10.03 -1.68 -15.68
CA GLU A 18 10.59 -3.00 -15.98
C GLU A 18 10.25 -4.03 -14.90
N LEU A 19 10.48 -3.70 -13.63
CA LEU A 19 10.16 -4.55 -12.48
C LEU A 19 8.69 -4.98 -12.48
N THR A 20 7.78 -4.06 -12.80
CA THR A 20 6.33 -4.29 -12.67
C THR A 20 5.68 -4.85 -13.93
N ARG A 21 6.42 -4.96 -15.04
CA ARG A 21 5.89 -5.29 -16.37
C ARG A 21 5.09 -6.59 -16.40
N ASP A 22 5.59 -7.61 -15.71
CA ASP A 22 5.02 -8.97 -15.75
C ASP A 22 4.31 -9.34 -14.44
N ILE A 23 4.26 -8.42 -13.48
CA ILE A 23 3.59 -8.64 -12.19
C ILE A 23 2.08 -8.61 -12.42
N TRP A 24 1.40 -9.66 -11.95
CA TRP A 24 -0.04 -9.88 -12.13
C TRP A 24 -0.46 -9.73 -13.60
N GLU A 25 0.25 -10.39 -14.51
CA GLU A 25 -0.06 -10.35 -15.95
C GLU A 25 0.00 -8.93 -16.55
N GLY A 26 0.80 -8.05 -15.94
CA GLY A 26 0.95 -6.65 -16.35
C GLY A 26 -0.10 -5.70 -15.77
N HIS A 27 -0.87 -6.16 -14.80
CA HIS A 27 -1.88 -5.37 -14.10
C HIS A 27 -1.36 -4.72 -12.80
N ASP A 28 -0.06 -4.59 -12.61
CA ASP A 28 0.48 -3.81 -11.48
C ASP A 28 0.08 -2.33 -11.61
N TYR A 29 -0.39 -1.74 -10.51
CA TYR A 29 -0.82 -0.35 -10.44
C TYR A 29 0.34 0.64 -10.30
N LEU A 30 1.53 0.18 -9.87
CA LEU A 30 2.69 1.03 -9.60
C LEU A 30 3.03 2.01 -10.74
N PRO A 31 3.01 1.62 -12.03
CA PRO A 31 3.19 2.54 -13.16
C PRO A 31 2.25 3.76 -13.14
N ARG A 32 1.01 3.60 -12.65
CA ARG A 32 -0.02 4.65 -12.63
C ARG A 32 0.18 5.65 -11.50
N VAL A 33 0.77 5.19 -10.39
CA VAL A 33 0.94 6.01 -9.18
C VAL A 33 2.37 6.50 -8.96
N PHE A 34 3.35 5.99 -9.71
CA PHE A 34 4.77 6.29 -9.51
C PHE A 34 5.07 7.80 -9.47
N ASP A 35 4.58 8.56 -10.46
CA ASP A 35 4.87 10.00 -10.55
C ASP A 35 4.27 10.77 -9.37
N ALA A 36 3.07 10.37 -8.92
CA ALA A 36 2.45 10.97 -7.74
C ALA A 36 3.23 10.62 -6.47
N TRP A 37 3.66 9.37 -6.32
CA TRP A 37 4.39 8.91 -5.13
C TRP A 37 5.78 9.52 -5.00
N VAL A 38 6.50 9.71 -6.11
CA VAL A 38 7.84 10.31 -6.08
C VAL A 38 7.80 11.82 -5.81
N GLN A 39 6.66 12.47 -6.08
CA GLN A 39 6.42 13.89 -5.83
C GLN A 39 5.75 14.15 -4.48
N ASP A 40 5.23 13.13 -3.80
CA ASP A 40 4.54 13.26 -2.54
C ASP A 40 5.54 13.41 -1.37
N PRO A 41 5.60 14.59 -0.72
CA PRO A 41 6.50 14.81 0.42
C PRO A 41 5.99 14.20 1.73
N ALA A 42 4.71 13.83 1.80
CA ALA A 42 4.12 13.24 3.01
C ALA A 42 4.43 11.74 3.11
N GLY A 43 4.40 11.03 1.97
CA GLY A 43 4.77 9.62 1.89
C GLY A 43 6.28 9.40 1.85
N HIS A 44 6.71 8.24 2.35
CA HIS A 44 8.08 7.76 2.25
C HIS A 44 8.18 6.68 1.17
N PHE A 45 8.44 7.09 -0.07
CA PHE A 45 8.66 6.18 -1.20
C PHE A 45 10.15 5.89 -1.39
N TYR A 46 10.53 4.61 -1.42
CA TYR A 46 11.94 4.19 -1.42
C TYR A 46 12.19 2.98 -2.32
N VAL A 47 13.45 2.84 -2.75
CA VAL A 47 13.97 1.72 -3.52
C VAL A 47 15.11 1.03 -2.79
N VAL A 48 15.33 -0.23 -3.12
CA VAL A 48 16.49 -1.01 -2.71
C VAL A 48 17.31 -1.34 -3.93
N GLU A 49 18.60 -1.06 -3.86
CA GLU A 49 19.58 -1.44 -4.87
C GLU A 49 20.44 -2.59 -4.39
N VAL A 50 20.76 -3.51 -5.31
CA VAL A 50 21.81 -4.52 -5.15
C VAL A 50 22.85 -4.30 -6.24
N ASP A 51 24.08 -4.01 -5.82
CA ASP A 51 25.20 -3.71 -6.72
C ASP A 51 24.85 -2.63 -7.78
N GLY A 52 24.11 -1.59 -7.35
CA GLY A 52 23.71 -0.43 -8.16
C GLY A 52 22.50 -0.65 -9.07
N LYS A 53 21.85 -1.82 -9.00
CA LYS A 53 20.63 -2.12 -9.76
C LYS A 53 19.41 -2.15 -8.85
N LEU A 54 18.29 -1.60 -9.31
CA LEU A 54 17.02 -1.65 -8.57
C LEU A 54 16.59 -3.11 -8.38
N ALA A 55 16.53 -3.53 -7.12
CA ALA A 55 16.20 -4.89 -6.71
C ALA A 55 14.87 -4.99 -5.95
N GLY A 56 14.30 -3.85 -5.55
CA GLY A 56 12.99 -3.79 -4.92
C GLY A 56 12.58 -2.37 -4.57
N LEU A 57 11.35 -2.21 -4.09
CA LEU A 57 10.79 -0.92 -3.67
C LEU A 57 9.67 -1.12 -2.65
N GLY A 58 9.28 -0.03 -2.00
CA GLY A 58 8.07 0.04 -1.18
C GLY A 58 7.76 1.49 -0.80
N ARG A 59 6.59 1.70 -0.21
CA ARG A 59 6.15 3.00 0.31
C ARG A 59 5.54 2.84 1.70
N VAL A 60 5.68 3.88 2.51
CA VAL A 60 4.88 4.11 3.71
C VAL A 60 4.16 5.45 3.53
N SER A 61 2.84 5.46 3.60
CA SER A 61 2.02 6.68 3.59
C SER A 61 1.38 6.91 4.96
N PHE A 62 0.84 8.11 5.19
CA PHE A 62 0.26 8.53 6.46
C PHE A 62 -1.12 9.16 6.22
N PRO A 63 -2.17 8.34 5.99
CA PRO A 63 -3.51 8.84 5.67
C PRO A 63 -4.21 9.54 6.85
N ASP A 64 -3.78 9.27 8.08
CA ASP A 64 -4.28 9.92 9.29
C ASP A 64 -3.08 10.33 10.18
N PRO A 65 -3.17 11.40 11.00
CA PRO A 65 -2.11 11.79 11.92
C PRO A 65 -1.54 10.69 12.81
N ASP A 66 -2.33 9.65 13.11
CA ASP A 66 -1.91 8.54 13.99
C ASP A 66 -1.83 7.18 13.28
N GLU A 67 -1.90 7.15 11.94
CA GLU A 67 -1.85 5.93 11.14
C GLU A 67 -0.77 5.98 10.05
N ALA A 68 -0.04 4.87 9.92
CA ALA A 68 0.78 4.57 8.75
C ALA A 68 0.19 3.44 7.92
N TRP A 69 0.30 3.57 6.60
CA TRP A 69 -0.10 2.55 5.63
C TRP A 69 1.12 2.05 4.84
N LEU A 70 1.38 0.74 4.89
CA LEU A 70 2.48 0.12 4.13
C LEU A 70 1.94 -0.35 2.78
N GLU A 71 2.59 0.06 1.69
CA GLU A 71 2.12 -0.26 0.35
C GLU A 71 3.25 -0.42 -0.67
N GLY A 72 2.91 -0.88 -1.88
CA GLY A 72 3.82 -0.96 -3.01
C GLY A 72 4.98 -1.94 -2.88
N GLY A 73 5.07 -2.77 -1.83
CA GLY A 73 6.20 -3.68 -1.62
C GLY A 73 6.41 -4.63 -2.80
N ARG A 74 7.58 -4.56 -3.46
CA ARG A 74 8.02 -5.46 -4.54
C ARG A 74 9.49 -5.84 -4.41
N VAL A 75 9.81 -7.06 -4.79
CA VAL A 75 11.18 -7.55 -4.98
C VAL A 75 11.32 -8.01 -6.42
N HIS A 76 12.37 -7.57 -7.08
CA HIS A 76 12.68 -7.95 -8.44
C HIS A 76 12.91 -9.47 -8.54
N PRO A 77 12.30 -10.17 -9.52
CA PRO A 77 12.37 -11.64 -9.62
C PRO A 77 13.79 -12.20 -9.56
N GLU A 78 14.74 -11.57 -10.24
CA GLU A 78 16.17 -11.97 -10.23
C GLU A 78 16.86 -11.86 -8.87
N TYR A 79 16.27 -11.14 -7.91
CA TYR A 79 16.82 -10.91 -6.57
C TYR A 79 15.99 -11.57 -5.47
N GLN A 80 15.05 -12.45 -5.84
CA GLN A 80 14.33 -13.28 -4.89
C GLN A 80 15.25 -14.30 -4.22
N GLY A 81 14.86 -14.78 -3.02
CA GLY A 81 15.69 -15.69 -2.22
C GLY A 81 16.86 -15.03 -1.49
N LEU A 82 17.13 -13.74 -1.71
CA LEU A 82 18.20 -12.99 -1.04
C LEU A 82 17.76 -12.31 0.27
N GLY A 83 16.54 -12.57 0.74
CA GLY A 83 16.00 -11.96 1.96
C GLY A 83 15.57 -10.49 1.81
N LEU A 84 15.51 -9.95 0.59
CA LEU A 84 15.16 -8.53 0.35
C LEU A 84 13.76 -8.17 0.86
N ALA A 85 12.79 -9.08 0.81
CA ALA A 85 11.46 -8.84 1.38
C ALA A 85 11.52 -8.52 2.88
N SER A 86 12.35 -9.25 3.64
CA SER A 86 12.57 -9.00 5.07
C SER A 86 13.26 -7.66 5.30
N VAL A 87 14.25 -7.31 4.47
CA VAL A 87 14.95 -6.02 4.53
C VAL A 87 13.99 -4.86 4.26
N LEU A 88 13.17 -4.96 3.21
CA LEU A 88 12.14 -3.98 2.87
C LEU A 88 11.15 -3.78 4.01
N PHE A 89 10.59 -4.87 4.55
CA PHE A 89 9.60 -4.81 5.63
C PHE A 89 10.21 -4.22 6.91
N ALA A 90 11.43 -4.63 7.27
CA ALA A 90 12.14 -4.07 8.42
C ALA A 90 12.40 -2.56 8.26
N TYR A 91 12.72 -2.11 7.04
CA TYR A 91 12.89 -0.69 6.74
C TYR A 91 11.58 0.09 6.84
N GLN A 92 10.45 -0.45 6.36
CA GLN A 92 9.13 0.18 6.60
C GLN A 92 8.85 0.35 8.08
N MET A 93 9.18 -0.66 8.89
CA MET A 93 9.04 -0.60 10.34
C MET A 93 9.96 0.39 11.02
N PHE A 94 11.17 0.59 10.49
CA PHE A 94 12.03 1.68 10.93
C PHE A 94 11.39 3.05 10.64
N VAL A 95 10.83 3.25 9.45
CA VAL A 95 10.15 4.51 9.05
C VAL A 95 8.94 4.78 9.94
N VAL A 96 8.05 3.79 10.11
CA VAL A 96 6.87 3.90 10.98
C VAL A 96 7.24 4.22 12.43
N ARG A 97 8.25 3.54 13.00
CA ARG A 97 8.68 3.81 14.37
C ARG A 97 9.25 5.22 14.57
N ARG A 98 9.75 5.85 13.49
CA ARG A 98 10.27 7.21 13.53
C ARG A 98 9.21 8.29 13.28
N SER A 99 8.07 7.96 12.70
CA SER A 99 7.00 8.93 12.45
C SER A 99 6.22 9.29 13.72
N GLY A 100 6.21 8.41 14.73
CA GLY A 100 5.52 8.64 15.99
C GLY A 100 4.03 8.23 16.00
N VAL A 101 3.54 7.64 14.90
CA VAL A 101 2.20 7.06 14.82
C VAL A 101 2.06 5.87 15.78
N THR A 102 0.86 5.64 16.29
CA THR A 102 0.55 4.49 17.15
C THR A 102 0.10 3.26 16.38
N VAL A 103 -0.33 3.44 15.13
CA VAL A 103 -0.91 2.39 14.31
C VAL A 103 -0.21 2.28 12.96
N ALA A 104 0.04 1.04 12.53
CA ALA A 104 0.45 0.73 11.17
C ALA A 104 -0.45 -0.36 10.57
N ARG A 105 -0.83 -0.21 9.30
CA ARG A 105 -1.74 -1.11 8.58
C ARG A 105 -1.23 -1.39 7.18
N PHE A 106 -1.64 -2.53 6.64
CA PHE A 106 -1.53 -2.86 5.23
C PHE A 106 -2.54 -3.96 4.90
N CYS A 107 -2.78 -4.16 3.61
CA CYS A 107 -3.58 -5.26 3.10
C CYS A 107 -2.77 -6.02 2.04
N THR A 108 -2.99 -7.33 1.95
CA THR A 108 -2.31 -8.23 1.02
C THR A 108 -3.21 -9.41 0.68
N ALA A 109 -2.84 -10.20 -0.33
CA ALA A 109 -3.59 -11.39 -0.70
C ALA A 109 -3.64 -12.39 0.46
N SER A 110 -4.80 -13.01 0.66
CA SER A 110 -5.07 -13.92 1.78
C SER A 110 -4.23 -15.20 1.77
N ASP A 111 -3.61 -15.52 0.65
CA ASP A 111 -2.70 -16.65 0.43
C ASP A 111 -1.22 -16.25 0.44
N ASN A 112 -0.87 -14.97 0.68
CA ASN A 112 0.50 -14.50 0.76
C ASN A 112 1.17 -14.86 2.10
N ALA A 113 1.33 -16.16 2.35
CA ALA A 113 1.95 -16.69 3.57
C ALA A 113 3.32 -16.08 3.91
N PRO A 114 4.22 -15.79 2.93
CA PRO A 114 5.49 -15.12 3.23
C PRO A 114 5.33 -13.76 3.92
N VAL A 115 4.47 -12.87 3.40
CA VAL A 115 4.28 -11.56 4.03
C VAL A 115 3.55 -11.67 5.36
N HIS A 116 2.64 -12.64 5.53
CA HIS A 116 1.97 -12.89 6.82
C HIS A 116 2.98 -13.29 7.90
N HIS A 117 3.98 -14.10 7.56
CA HIS A 117 5.05 -14.47 8.49
C HIS A 117 5.87 -13.23 8.90
N LEU A 118 6.31 -12.43 7.93
CA LEU A 118 7.06 -11.19 8.20
C LEU A 118 6.26 -10.21 9.08
N ALA A 119 4.99 -10.00 8.74
CA ALA A 119 4.09 -9.14 9.49
C ALA A 119 3.98 -9.61 10.95
N LYS A 120 3.81 -10.91 11.19
CA LYS A 120 3.74 -11.47 12.55
C LYS A 120 5.04 -11.25 13.33
N VAL A 121 6.20 -11.40 12.70
CA VAL A 121 7.51 -11.12 13.33
C VAL A 121 7.61 -9.67 13.80
N HIS A 122 7.00 -8.75 13.07
CA HIS A 122 6.96 -7.32 13.41
C HIS A 122 5.76 -6.91 14.29
N GLY A 123 4.98 -7.87 14.80
CA GLY A 123 3.89 -7.62 15.76
C GLY A 123 2.54 -7.30 15.11
N PHE A 124 2.41 -7.42 13.78
CA PHE A 124 1.10 -7.31 13.15
C PHE A 124 0.23 -8.52 13.50
N ARG A 125 -1.07 -8.25 13.55
CA ARG A 125 -2.11 -9.27 13.66
C ARG A 125 -3.08 -9.11 12.51
N ARG A 126 -3.59 -10.23 12.01
CA ARG A 126 -4.67 -10.25 11.00
C ARG A 126 -5.94 -9.69 11.64
N LEU A 127 -6.53 -8.66 11.04
CA LEU A 127 -7.73 -7.99 11.56
C LEU A 127 -9.00 -8.47 10.86
N ALA A 128 -8.95 -8.63 9.53
CA ALA A 128 -10.08 -9.00 8.72
C ALA A 128 -9.64 -9.74 7.45
N ASP A 129 -10.59 -10.41 6.83
CA ASP A 129 -10.48 -11.02 5.50
C ASP A 129 -11.61 -10.52 4.62
N GLY A 130 -11.28 -10.30 3.35
CA GLY A 130 -12.24 -9.92 2.33
C GLY A 130 -12.17 -10.87 1.15
N LEU A 131 -13.30 -11.00 0.46
CA LEU A 131 -13.36 -11.56 -0.88
C LEU A 131 -13.59 -10.41 -1.84
N LEU A 132 -12.74 -10.28 -2.86
CA LEU A 132 -13.05 -9.42 -3.98
C LEU A 132 -14.24 -10.05 -4.72
N TRP A 133 -15.33 -9.30 -4.82
CA TRP A 133 -16.50 -9.68 -5.57
C TRP A 133 -16.80 -8.62 -6.61
N GLU A 134 -16.92 -9.04 -7.87
CA GLU A 134 -17.33 -8.18 -8.97
C GLU A 134 -18.72 -8.60 -9.44
N ALA A 135 -19.58 -7.61 -9.67
CA ALA A 135 -20.92 -7.80 -10.20
C ALA A 135 -21.23 -6.72 -11.23
N PRO A 136 -22.07 -7.01 -12.26
CA PRO A 136 -22.59 -5.98 -13.14
C PRO A 136 -23.32 -4.90 -12.33
N ALA A 137 -23.15 -3.64 -12.71
CA ALA A 137 -23.92 -2.57 -12.12
C ALA A 137 -25.42 -2.82 -12.35
N GLY A 138 -26.22 -2.80 -11.26
CA GLY A 138 -27.68 -3.01 -11.32
C GLY A 138 -28.47 -1.85 -11.96
N GLY A 139 -27.78 -0.81 -12.42
CA GLY A 139 -28.35 0.37 -13.06
C GLY A 139 -27.30 1.47 -13.22
N THR A 140 -27.68 2.55 -13.89
CA THR A 140 -26.89 3.78 -13.94
C THR A 140 -27.23 4.64 -12.73
N PHE A 141 -26.22 5.16 -12.05
CA PHE A 141 -26.39 6.16 -11.01
C PHE A 141 -25.64 7.43 -11.42
N GLU A 142 -26.22 8.59 -11.13
CA GLU A 142 -25.52 9.86 -11.25
C GLU A 142 -24.88 10.19 -9.90
N ALA A 143 -23.56 10.10 -9.83
CA ALA A 143 -22.82 10.61 -8.69
C ALA A 143 -22.79 12.14 -8.77
N ARG A 144 -23.20 12.82 -7.70
CA ARG A 144 -23.02 14.26 -7.54
C ARG A 144 -22.21 14.56 -6.31
N ARG A 145 -21.56 15.72 -6.30
CA ARG A 145 -20.92 16.25 -5.09
C ARG A 145 -22.01 16.59 -4.07
N LEU A 146 -21.76 16.28 -2.81
CA LEU A 146 -22.62 16.67 -1.69
C LEU A 146 -22.38 18.13 -1.32
N ASP A 147 -23.45 18.82 -0.97
CA ASP A 147 -23.38 20.14 -0.34
C ASP A 147 -23.00 20.01 1.14
N ALA A 148 -22.45 21.08 1.72
CA ALA A 148 -21.98 21.05 3.11
C ALA A 148 -23.08 20.68 4.12
N GLY A 149 -24.33 21.05 3.86
CA GLY A 149 -25.49 20.72 4.70
C GLY A 149 -25.88 19.23 4.66
N GLU A 150 -25.38 18.46 3.69
CA GLU A 150 -25.70 17.04 3.50
C GLU A 150 -24.64 16.12 4.13
N ILE A 151 -23.51 16.68 4.55
CA ILE A 151 -22.40 15.93 5.18
C ILE A 151 -22.88 15.15 6.43
N PRO A 152 -23.72 15.70 7.34
CA PRO A 152 -24.20 14.93 8.49
C PRO A 152 -24.99 13.68 8.08
N THR A 153 -25.88 13.80 7.09
CA THR A 153 -26.68 12.67 6.58
C THR A 153 -25.80 11.62 5.92
N ALA A 154 -24.76 12.03 5.18
CA ALA A 154 -23.79 11.11 4.59
C ALA A 154 -23.03 10.33 5.67
N TRP A 155 -22.64 11.00 6.76
CA TRP A 155 -22.00 10.34 7.89
C TRP A 155 -22.92 9.36 8.61
N GLU A 156 -24.19 9.73 8.83
CA GLU A 156 -25.18 8.82 9.40
C GLU A 156 -25.34 7.55 8.56
N PHE A 157 -25.45 7.70 7.23
CA PHE A 157 -25.48 6.55 6.32
C PHE A 157 -24.25 5.64 6.47
N ILE A 158 -23.04 6.23 6.55
CA ILE A 158 -21.80 5.48 6.71
C ILE A 158 -21.78 4.76 8.06
N TRP A 159 -22.05 5.46 9.16
CA TRP A 159 -22.00 4.89 10.51
C TRP A 159 -23.00 3.75 10.72
N GLU A 160 -24.19 3.87 10.12
CA GLU A 160 -25.21 2.82 10.17
C GLU A 160 -24.95 1.66 9.21
N SER A 161 -24.01 1.83 8.28
CA SER A 161 -23.69 0.79 7.31
C SER A 161 -23.12 -0.46 8.00
N PRO A 162 -23.52 -1.67 7.56
CA PRO A 162 -22.88 -2.90 8.01
C PRO A 162 -21.37 -2.88 7.77
N TRP A 163 -20.92 -2.21 6.71
CA TRP A 163 -19.51 -2.13 6.35
C TRP A 163 -18.68 -1.41 7.41
N TYR A 164 -19.11 -0.24 7.88
CA TYR A 164 -18.41 0.51 8.92
C TYR A 164 -18.30 -0.28 10.23
N ARG A 165 -19.34 -1.03 10.61
CA ARG A 165 -19.29 -1.94 11.77
C ARG A 165 -18.31 -3.09 11.55
N LEU A 166 -18.32 -3.71 10.37
CA LEU A 166 -17.45 -4.84 10.03
C LEU A 166 -15.96 -4.46 9.99
N THR A 167 -15.64 -3.24 9.56
CA THR A 167 -14.27 -2.72 9.53
C THR A 167 -13.82 -2.12 10.86
N GLY A 168 -14.63 -2.19 11.92
CA GLY A 168 -14.30 -1.61 13.21
C GLY A 168 -14.19 -0.08 13.18
N GLY A 169 -14.94 0.57 12.28
CA GLY A 169 -14.94 2.01 12.10
C GLY A 169 -13.90 2.54 11.12
N LEU A 170 -13.20 1.66 10.39
CA LEU A 170 -12.24 2.07 9.36
C LEU A 170 -12.94 2.30 8.01
N LEU A 171 -12.50 3.34 7.30
CA LEU A 171 -12.93 3.62 5.94
C LEU A 171 -11.77 3.40 4.99
N CYS A 172 -12.07 2.85 3.81
CA CYS A 172 -11.12 2.78 2.73
C CYS A 172 -11.16 4.12 1.98
N GLU A 173 -10.07 4.87 1.98
CA GLU A 173 -9.94 6.15 1.25
C GLU A 173 -9.78 5.94 -0.27
N GLY A 174 -9.75 4.68 -0.72
CA GLY A 174 -9.65 4.28 -2.11
C GLY A 174 -8.61 3.18 -2.28
N TRP A 175 -8.70 2.47 -3.40
CA TRP A 175 -7.68 1.53 -3.84
C TRP A 175 -7.45 1.76 -5.34
N VAL A 176 -6.19 1.89 -5.75
CA VAL A 176 -5.84 1.98 -7.17
C VAL A 176 -5.44 0.57 -7.62
N TRP A 177 -6.23 -0.01 -8.51
CA TRP A 177 -5.84 -1.16 -9.35
C TRP A 177 -5.04 -0.69 -10.58
#